data_AF-A0AA40THB5-F1
#
_entry.id   AF-A0AA40THB5-F1
#
_cell.length_a   1.000
_cell.length_b   1.000
_cell.length_c   1.000
_cell.angle_alpha   90.00
_cell.angle_beta   90.00
_cell.angle_gamma   90.00
#
_symmetry.space_group_name_H-M   'P 1'
#
loop_
_entity.id
_entity.type
_entity.pdbx_description
1 polymer ?
#
loop_
_entity_poly.entity_id
_entity_poly.type
_entity_poly.pdbx_seq_one_letter_code
_entity_poly.pdbx_strand_id
1 'polypeptide(L)'
;EGTIVSVSDGVIRIHGLADCMQGEMISLPGNRYAIALNLERDSVGAVVMGPYADLAEGMKVKCTGRILEVPVGRGLLGRVVNTLGSPIDGKGPVDNDGFSPIEVIAPGVIERQSVDQPVQTGYKSVDAMIPIGRGQRELIIGDRQTGKTAMAIDAIINQRDSGIKCVYVAIGQKASTISNVVRKLEEHGALSNTIVVVATASESAALQYLAPYAGCAMGEYFRDRGEDALIVYDDLSK
;
A
#
# COMPACT_ATOMS: atom_id res chain seq x y z
N GLU A 1 -26.23 3.72 -10.18
CA GLU A 1 -25.53 3.08 -11.32
C GLU A 1 -25.17 4.15 -12.36
N GLY A 2 -24.19 3.87 -13.22
CA GLY A 2 -23.77 4.78 -14.30
C GLY A 2 -23.25 4.03 -15.51
N THR A 3 -22.84 4.78 -16.52
CA THR A 3 -22.35 4.25 -17.80
C THR A 3 -21.06 4.94 -18.21
N ILE A 4 -20.07 4.16 -18.65
CA ILE A 4 -18.81 4.71 -19.17
C ILE A 4 -19.09 5.47 -20.48
N VAL A 5 -18.67 6.72 -20.53
CA VAL A 5 -18.77 7.61 -21.70
C VAL A 5 -17.45 7.66 -22.47
N SER A 6 -16.32 7.61 -21.78
CA SER A 6 -15.01 7.57 -22.42
C SER A 6 -13.98 6.84 -21.56
N VAL A 7 -12.97 6.28 -22.24
CA VAL A 7 -11.80 5.61 -21.63
C VAL A 7 -10.57 6.12 -22.37
N SER A 8 -9.60 6.69 -21.64
CA SER A 8 -8.31 7.12 -22.20
C SER A 8 -7.23 7.02 -21.14
N ASP A 9 -6.12 6.33 -21.42
CA ASP A 9 -4.95 6.23 -20.54
C ASP A 9 -5.24 5.87 -19.08
N GLY A 10 -6.20 4.96 -18.85
CA GLY A 10 -6.63 4.55 -17.51
C GLY A 10 -7.56 5.53 -16.79
N VAL A 11 -7.91 6.66 -17.41
CA VAL A 11 -8.95 7.57 -16.95
C VAL A 11 -10.26 7.24 -17.64
N ILE A 12 -11.33 7.15 -16.85
CA ILE A 12 -12.69 6.93 -17.35
C ILE A 12 -13.59 8.08 -16.96
N ARG A 13 -14.48 8.45 -17.88
CA ARG A 13 -15.58 9.38 -17.62
C ARG A 13 -16.88 8.60 -17.55
N ILE A 14 -17.62 8.79 -16.48
CA ILE A 14 -18.86 8.07 -16.22
C ILE A 14 -20.01 9.06 -16.19
N HIS A 15 -21.11 8.77 -16.89
CA HIS A 15 -22.36 9.50 -16.76
C HIS A 15 -23.30 8.78 -15.79
N GLY A 16 -24.06 9.53 -14.99
CA GLY A 16 -24.90 9.01 -13.91
C GLY A 16 -24.17 9.01 -12.57
N LEU A 17 -24.34 7.96 -11.76
CA LEU A 17 -23.74 7.88 -10.41
C LEU A 17 -24.07 9.10 -9.51
N ALA A 18 -25.33 9.52 -9.47
CA ALA A 18 -25.77 10.71 -8.75
C ALA A 18 -25.39 10.73 -7.25
N ASP A 19 -25.39 9.56 -6.61
CA ASP A 19 -25.09 9.41 -5.18
C ASP A 19 -23.61 9.07 -4.91
N CYS A 20 -22.72 9.26 -5.89
CA CYS A 20 -21.30 8.92 -5.74
C CYS A 20 -20.55 9.96 -4.91
N MET A 21 -19.67 9.48 -4.04
CA MET A 21 -18.82 10.30 -3.19
C MET A 21 -17.42 10.47 -3.79
N GLN A 22 -16.75 11.56 -3.44
CA GLN A 22 -15.35 11.73 -3.78
C GLN A 22 -14.50 10.68 -3.05
N GLY A 23 -13.57 10.03 -3.76
CA GLY A 23 -12.75 8.94 -3.22
C GLY A 23 -13.47 7.59 -3.13
N GLU A 24 -14.70 7.49 -3.64
CA GLU A 24 -15.46 6.23 -3.62
C GLU A 24 -14.91 5.21 -4.61
N MET A 25 -14.91 3.94 -4.21
CA MET A 25 -14.70 2.83 -5.13
C MET A 25 -15.92 2.62 -6.03
N ILE A 26 -15.69 2.65 -7.33
CA ILE A 26 -16.64 2.32 -8.37
C ILE A 26 -16.32 0.92 -8.88
N SER A 27 -17.28 0.00 -8.79
CA SER A 27 -17.17 -1.34 -9.33
C SER A 27 -17.35 -1.33 -10.84
N LEU A 28 -16.35 -1.89 -11.54
CA LEU A 28 -16.30 -2.08 -12.98
C LEU A 28 -16.53 -3.57 -13.35
N PRO A 29 -16.93 -3.85 -14.60
CA PRO A 29 -16.99 -5.22 -15.10
C PRO A 29 -15.66 -5.97 -14.94
N GLY A 30 -15.73 -7.26 -14.65
CA GLY A 30 -14.54 -8.12 -14.47
C GLY A 30 -13.88 -7.99 -13.11
N ASN A 31 -14.64 -7.63 -12.06
CA ASN A 31 -14.18 -7.53 -10.67
C ASN A 31 -12.99 -6.56 -10.50
N ARG A 32 -13.10 -5.40 -11.15
CA ARG A 32 -12.13 -4.32 -11.09
C ARG A 32 -12.77 -3.10 -10.45
N TYR A 33 -11.92 -2.21 -9.99
CA TYR A 33 -12.35 -0.98 -9.34
C TYR A 33 -11.78 0.24 -10.07
N ALA A 34 -12.49 1.35 -9.97
CA ALA A 34 -11.99 2.68 -10.26
C ALA A 34 -12.26 3.59 -9.06
N ILE A 35 -11.51 4.68 -8.93
CA ILE A 35 -11.71 5.66 -7.85
C ILE A 35 -12.29 6.93 -8.45
N ALA A 36 -13.40 7.40 -7.89
CA ALA A 36 -13.96 8.70 -8.22
C ALA A 36 -13.04 9.81 -7.71
N LEU A 37 -12.44 10.59 -8.61
CA LEU A 37 -11.60 11.75 -8.24
C LEU A 37 -12.34 13.07 -8.42
N ASN A 38 -13.08 13.20 -9.53
CA ASN A 38 -13.78 14.43 -9.89
C ASN A 38 -15.28 14.16 -9.96
N LEU A 39 -16.06 14.97 -9.24
CA LEU A 39 -17.51 15.01 -9.33
C LEU A 39 -17.90 16.27 -10.10
N GLU A 40 -18.03 16.14 -11.42
CA GLU A 40 -18.53 17.22 -12.27
C GLU A 40 -20.06 17.23 -12.27
N ARG A 41 -20.65 18.29 -12.83
CA ARG A 41 -22.11 18.47 -12.83
C ARG A 41 -22.86 17.31 -13.52
N ASP A 42 -22.31 16.85 -14.64
CA ASP A 42 -22.96 15.86 -15.51
C ASP A 42 -22.11 14.57 -15.69
N SER A 43 -20.95 14.49 -15.04
CA SER A 43 -20.06 13.33 -15.15
C SER A 43 -19.18 13.13 -13.93
N VAL A 44 -18.77 11.88 -13.71
CA VAL A 44 -17.79 11.48 -12.70
C VAL A 44 -16.51 11.08 -13.42
N GLY A 45 -15.42 11.78 -13.09
CA GLY A 45 -14.08 11.42 -13.52
C GLY A 45 -13.49 10.40 -12.54
N ALA A 46 -13.12 9.23 -13.05
CA ALA A 46 -12.54 8.18 -12.24
C ALA A 46 -11.28 7.58 -12.87
N VAL A 47 -10.40 7.01 -12.05
CA VAL A 47 -9.17 6.37 -12.50
C VAL A 47 -9.25 4.87 -12.23
N VAL A 48 -8.96 4.07 -13.26
CA VAL A 48 -9.05 2.61 -13.22
C VAL A 48 -7.87 2.03 -12.44
N MET A 49 -8.18 1.16 -11.48
CA MET A 49 -7.20 0.47 -10.64
C MET A 49 -6.83 -0.90 -11.24
N GLY A 50 -6.20 -0.90 -12.42
CA GLY A 50 -5.80 -2.12 -13.11
C GLY A 50 -5.85 -2.02 -14.64
N PRO A 51 -5.91 -3.17 -15.35
CA PRO A 51 -6.05 -3.18 -16.80
C PRO A 51 -7.34 -2.49 -17.26
N TYR A 52 -7.22 -1.58 -18.22
CA TYR A 52 -8.33 -0.78 -18.75
C TYR A 52 -8.62 -1.02 -20.24
N ALA A 53 -7.78 -1.78 -20.94
CA ALA A 53 -7.81 -1.89 -22.41
C ALA A 53 -9.09 -2.54 -22.97
N ASP A 54 -9.76 -3.35 -22.17
CA ASP A 54 -11.01 -4.03 -22.50
C ASP A 54 -12.26 -3.27 -22.00
N LEU A 55 -12.09 -2.12 -21.33
CA LEU A 55 -13.20 -1.24 -20.98
C LEU A 55 -13.64 -0.45 -22.22
N ALA A 56 -14.94 -0.36 -22.43
CA ALA A 56 -15.53 0.35 -23.56
C ALA A 56 -16.65 1.28 -23.12
N GLU A 57 -16.96 2.25 -23.98
CA GLU A 57 -18.14 3.09 -23.85
C GLU A 57 -19.42 2.23 -23.79
N GLY A 58 -20.41 2.68 -23.01
CA GLY A 58 -21.68 1.98 -22.84
C GLY A 58 -21.65 0.90 -21.74
N MET A 59 -20.48 0.54 -21.21
CA MET A 59 -20.39 -0.40 -20.10
C MET A 59 -20.99 0.17 -18.81
N LYS A 60 -21.74 -0.67 -18.09
CA LYS A 60 -22.36 -0.30 -16.81
C LYS A 60 -21.36 -0.37 -15.67
N VAL A 61 -21.46 0.61 -14.76
CA VAL A 61 -20.64 0.70 -13.55
C VAL A 61 -21.53 0.98 -12.34
N LYS A 62 -21.07 0.60 -11.14
CA LYS A 62 -21.84 0.73 -9.90
C LYS A 62 -21.01 1.39 -8.81
N CYS A 63 -21.61 2.36 -8.13
CA CYS A 63 -21.13 2.86 -6.84
C CYS A 63 -21.17 1.71 -5.81
N THR A 64 -20.18 1.66 -4.93
CA THR A 64 -20.10 0.64 -3.87
C THR A 64 -20.57 1.17 -2.52
N GLY A 65 -20.75 2.49 -2.39
CA GLY A 65 -21.05 3.19 -1.14
C GLY A 65 -19.88 3.19 -0.15
N ARG A 66 -18.69 2.74 -0.58
CA ARG A 66 -17.50 2.62 0.26
C ARG A 66 -16.38 3.46 -0.31
N ILE A 67 -15.77 4.25 0.57
CA ILE A 67 -14.48 4.90 0.30
C ILE A 67 -13.45 3.79 0.05
N LEU A 68 -12.37 4.09 -0.67
CA LEU A 68 -11.31 3.12 -0.91
C LEU A 68 -10.75 2.57 0.41
N GLU A 69 -10.93 1.25 0.57
CA GLU A 69 -10.58 0.48 1.74
C GLU A 69 -9.74 -0.73 1.32
N VAL A 70 -8.81 -1.13 2.18
CA VAL A 70 -7.97 -2.33 2.01
C VAL A 70 -8.16 -3.29 3.18
N PRO A 71 -8.02 -4.61 2.97
CA PRO A 71 -8.03 -5.56 4.07
C PRO A 71 -6.86 -5.27 5.01
N VAL A 72 -7.12 -5.37 6.31
CA VAL A 72 -6.11 -5.19 7.37
C VAL A 72 -6.21 -6.35 8.37
N GLY A 73 -5.13 -6.64 9.08
CA GLY A 73 -5.14 -7.71 10.09
C GLY A 73 -3.84 -8.48 10.18
N ARG A 74 -3.74 -9.29 11.23
CA ARG A 74 -2.55 -10.11 11.50
C ARG A 74 -2.32 -11.20 10.44
N GLY A 75 -3.38 -11.68 9.78
CA GLY A 75 -3.28 -12.71 8.74
C GLY A 75 -2.59 -12.27 7.46
N LEU A 76 -2.30 -10.96 7.29
CA LEU A 76 -1.47 -10.44 6.20
C LEU A 76 0.03 -10.67 6.41
N LEU A 77 0.48 -10.95 7.64
CA LEU A 77 1.90 -11.19 7.93
C LEU A 77 2.37 -12.44 7.17
N GLY A 78 3.51 -12.34 6.46
CA GLY A 78 4.04 -13.42 5.62
C GLY A 78 3.39 -13.54 4.24
N ARG A 79 2.49 -12.60 3.89
CA ARG A 79 1.81 -12.57 2.60
C ARG A 79 2.38 -11.51 1.69
N VAL A 80 2.33 -11.80 0.38
CA VAL A 80 2.58 -10.81 -0.67
C VAL A 80 1.24 -10.42 -1.27
N VAL A 81 0.89 -9.15 -1.20
CA VAL A 81 -0.39 -8.59 -1.65
C VAL A 81 -0.17 -7.47 -2.66
N ASN A 82 -1.16 -7.24 -3.52
CA ASN A 82 -1.18 -6.07 -4.39
C ASN A 82 -1.66 -4.82 -3.63
N THR A 83 -1.68 -3.66 -4.29
CA THR A 83 -2.18 -2.39 -3.72
C THR A 83 -3.62 -2.45 -3.17
N LEU A 84 -4.46 -3.32 -3.72
CA LEU A 84 -5.85 -3.51 -3.26
C LEU A 84 -5.97 -4.52 -2.11
N GLY A 85 -4.85 -5.10 -1.66
CA GLY A 85 -4.81 -6.12 -0.61
C GLY A 85 -5.17 -7.54 -1.06
N SER A 86 -5.32 -7.78 -2.37
CA SER A 86 -5.51 -9.13 -2.91
C SER A 86 -4.17 -9.89 -2.89
N PRO A 87 -4.16 -11.17 -2.45
CA PRO A 87 -2.93 -11.98 -2.43
C PRO A 87 -2.43 -12.27 -3.83
N ILE A 88 -1.11 -12.15 -4.03
CA ILE A 88 -0.41 -12.44 -5.28
C ILE A 88 0.69 -13.50 -5.13
N ASP A 89 0.82 -14.10 -3.94
CA ASP A 89 1.81 -15.13 -3.61
C ASP A 89 1.38 -16.57 -3.95
N GLY A 90 0.14 -16.76 -4.42
CA GLY A 90 -0.39 -18.09 -4.73
C GLY A 90 -0.70 -18.96 -3.51
N LYS A 91 -0.64 -18.41 -2.28
CA LYS A 91 -0.93 -19.15 -1.02
C LYS A 91 -2.42 -19.19 -0.66
N GLY A 92 -3.30 -18.86 -1.60
CA GLY A 92 -4.75 -18.81 -1.39
C GLY A 92 -5.24 -17.48 -0.78
N PRO A 93 -6.48 -17.42 -0.28
CA PRO A 93 -7.05 -16.21 0.31
C PRO A 93 -6.28 -15.77 1.57
N VAL A 94 -6.46 -14.52 1.99
CA VAL A 94 -5.86 -13.95 3.20
C VAL A 94 -6.94 -13.79 4.26
N ASP A 95 -6.64 -14.27 5.46
CA ASP A 95 -7.45 -13.96 6.64
C ASP A 95 -7.20 -12.50 7.05
N ASN A 96 -8.26 -11.73 7.18
CA ASN A 96 -8.22 -10.33 7.60
C ASN A 96 -9.20 -10.09 8.73
N ASP A 97 -8.93 -9.05 9.51
CA ASP A 97 -9.73 -8.65 10.68
C ASP A 97 -10.67 -7.49 10.31
N GLY A 98 -11.05 -7.40 9.04
CA GLY A 98 -11.84 -6.32 8.46
C GLY A 98 -11.05 -5.46 7.47
N PHE A 99 -11.60 -4.26 7.22
CA PHE A 99 -11.11 -3.32 6.23
C PHE A 99 -10.81 -1.98 6.87
N SER A 100 -9.80 -1.28 6.35
CA SER A 100 -9.47 0.10 6.75
C SER A 100 -9.45 1.01 5.53
N PRO A 101 -9.99 2.24 5.63
CA PRO A 101 -9.81 3.25 4.60
C PRO A 101 -8.33 3.56 4.40
N ILE A 102 -7.93 3.84 3.17
CA ILE A 102 -6.54 4.22 2.85
C ILE A 102 -6.27 5.73 3.07
N GLU A 103 -7.33 6.55 3.05
CA GLU A 103 -7.26 7.98 3.31
C GLU A 103 -7.82 8.25 4.70
N VAL A 104 -6.91 8.47 5.65
CA VAL A 104 -7.23 8.71 7.05
C VAL A 104 -6.48 9.93 7.54
N ILE A 105 -7.14 10.73 8.38
CA ILE A 105 -6.49 11.86 9.04
C ILE A 105 -5.57 11.30 10.12
N ALA A 106 -4.29 11.66 10.06
CA ALA A 106 -3.30 11.23 11.05
C ALA A 106 -3.65 11.72 12.47
N PRO A 107 -3.18 11.02 13.53
CA PRO A 107 -3.41 11.42 14.91
C PRO A 107 -3.01 12.87 15.20
N GLY A 108 -3.87 13.55 15.96
CA GLY A 108 -3.73 14.95 16.33
C GLY A 108 -2.56 15.21 17.27
N VAL A 109 -2.27 16.48 17.56
CA VAL A 109 -1.12 16.86 18.40
C VAL A 109 -1.22 16.28 19.82
N ILE A 110 -2.43 16.27 20.40
CA ILE A 110 -2.68 15.83 21.79
C ILE A 110 -2.60 14.30 21.94
N GLU A 111 -2.81 13.56 20.86
CA GLU A 111 -2.82 12.09 20.83
C GLU A 111 -1.40 11.51 20.70
N ARG A 112 -0.38 12.36 20.51
CA ARG A 112 1.01 11.93 20.29
C ARG A 112 1.81 11.89 21.57
N GLN A 113 2.73 10.94 21.63
CA GLN A 113 3.78 10.85 22.64
C GLN A 113 5.14 11.12 22.00
N SER A 114 6.07 11.71 22.75
CA SER A 114 7.47 11.85 22.33
C SER A 114 8.09 10.46 22.14
N VAL A 115 8.87 10.31 21.07
CA VAL A 115 9.58 9.06 20.76
C VAL A 115 10.68 8.81 21.81
N ASP A 116 10.63 7.67 22.48
CA ASP A 116 11.55 7.28 23.56
C ASP A 116 12.12 5.84 23.43
N GLN A 117 11.54 5.02 22.55
CA GLN A 117 11.95 3.64 22.31
C GLN A 117 12.77 3.48 21.03
N PRO A 118 13.87 2.70 21.03
CA PRO A 118 14.71 2.53 19.84
C PRO A 118 14.14 1.49 18.85
N VAL A 119 14.48 1.69 17.56
CA VAL A 119 14.37 0.71 16.48
C VAL A 119 15.79 0.42 16.00
N GLN A 120 16.31 -0.76 16.35
CA GLN A 120 17.68 -1.13 16.03
C GLN A 120 17.76 -1.62 14.58
N THR A 121 18.61 -1.01 13.76
CA THR A 121 18.78 -1.41 12.35
C THR A 121 19.77 -2.55 12.18
N GLY A 122 20.70 -2.71 13.14
CA GLY A 122 21.82 -3.65 13.06
C GLY A 122 23.07 -3.06 12.41
N TYR A 123 22.98 -1.85 11.85
CA TYR A 123 24.13 -1.12 11.29
C TYR A 123 24.75 -0.22 12.35
N LYS A 124 25.97 -0.56 12.79
CA LYS A 124 26.72 0.24 13.78
C LYS A 124 26.79 1.73 13.44
N SER A 125 26.98 2.07 12.16
CA SER A 125 27.06 3.47 11.72
C SER A 125 25.75 4.22 11.88
N VAL A 126 24.61 3.53 11.72
CA VAL A 126 23.28 4.12 11.85
C VAL A 126 22.91 4.17 13.33
N ASP A 127 22.93 3.02 13.99
CA ASP A 127 22.46 2.89 15.38
C ASP A 127 23.27 3.74 16.37
N ALA A 128 24.54 4.07 16.05
CA ALA A 128 25.37 4.93 16.89
C ALA A 128 25.29 6.43 16.55
N MET A 129 25.21 6.80 15.27
CA MET A 129 25.31 8.21 14.84
C MET A 129 23.95 8.82 14.46
N ILE A 130 23.02 8.00 13.97
CA ILE A 130 21.69 8.40 13.47
C ILE A 130 20.65 7.40 14.02
N PRO A 131 20.44 7.35 15.34
CA PRO A 131 19.52 6.38 15.94
C PRO A 131 18.09 6.66 15.48
N ILE A 132 17.35 5.57 15.20
CA ILE A 132 15.94 5.61 14.79
C ILE A 132 15.08 5.18 15.97
N GLY A 133 14.03 5.94 16.28
CA GLY A 133 13.06 5.61 17.33
C GLY A 133 11.69 5.17 16.81
N ARG A 134 10.90 4.52 17.66
CA ARG A 134 9.55 4.04 17.33
C ARG A 134 8.59 5.23 17.13
N GLY A 135 7.97 5.31 15.96
CA GLY A 135 7.15 6.45 15.56
C GLY A 135 7.90 7.59 14.85
N GLN A 136 9.23 7.46 14.67
CA GLN A 136 10.03 8.37 13.85
C GLN A 136 9.83 8.10 12.35
N ARG A 137 10.05 9.14 11.54
CA ARG A 137 10.17 9.03 10.07
C ARG A 137 11.61 9.34 9.70
N GLU A 138 12.32 8.38 9.14
CA GLU A 138 13.73 8.52 8.76
C GLU A 138 13.89 8.36 7.24
N LEU A 139 14.54 9.33 6.59
CA LEU A 139 14.72 9.35 5.14
C LEU A 139 16.01 8.61 4.73
N ILE A 140 15.88 7.57 3.92
CA ILE A 140 17.01 6.91 3.25
C ILE A 140 17.14 7.46 1.83
N ILE A 141 18.03 8.43 1.63
CA ILE A 141 18.27 9.08 0.33
C ILE A 141 19.66 8.77 -0.21
N GLY A 142 19.78 8.71 -1.54
CA GLY A 142 21.05 8.53 -2.24
C GLY A 142 20.83 8.11 -3.69
N ASP A 143 21.92 8.09 -4.47
CA ASP A 143 21.88 7.72 -5.88
C ASP A 143 21.46 6.27 -6.13
N ARG A 144 21.23 5.92 -7.40
CA ARG A 144 20.94 4.54 -7.77
C ARG A 144 22.11 3.64 -7.36
N GLN A 145 21.80 2.43 -6.87
CA GLN A 145 22.79 1.40 -6.48
C GLN A 145 23.72 1.78 -5.31
N THR A 146 23.31 2.70 -4.43
CA THR A 146 24.06 3.04 -3.19
C THR A 146 23.69 2.20 -1.96
N GLY A 147 22.87 1.15 -2.12
CA GLY A 147 22.52 0.24 -1.02
C GLY A 147 21.24 0.58 -0.25
N LYS A 148 20.43 1.55 -0.68
CA LYS A 148 19.17 1.96 -0.02
C LYS A 148 18.24 0.78 0.33
N THR A 149 17.90 -0.04 -0.66
CA THR A 149 17.03 -1.21 -0.46
C THR A 149 17.68 -2.26 0.45
N ALA A 150 19.00 -2.45 0.39
CA ALA A 150 19.70 -3.40 1.25
C ALA A 150 19.61 -2.98 2.72
N MET A 151 19.89 -1.70 3.01
CA MET A 151 19.75 -1.12 4.35
C MET A 151 18.33 -1.30 4.91
N ALA A 152 17.31 -1.06 4.09
CA ALA A 152 15.92 -1.18 4.52
C ALA A 152 15.50 -2.64 4.80
N ILE A 153 15.92 -3.58 3.96
CA ILE A 153 15.65 -5.01 4.16
C ILE A 153 16.36 -5.54 5.40
N ASP A 154 17.62 -5.16 5.61
CA ASP A 154 18.38 -5.57 6.79
C ASP A 154 17.74 -5.02 8.07
N ALA A 155 17.24 -3.78 8.06
CA ALA A 155 16.49 -3.23 9.18
C ALA A 155 15.22 -4.05 9.49
N ILE A 156 14.49 -4.51 8.45
CA ILE A 156 13.34 -5.42 8.59
C ILE A 156 13.78 -6.78 9.17
N ILE A 157 14.87 -7.36 8.66
CA ILE A 157 15.40 -8.64 9.14
C ILE A 157 15.77 -8.56 10.62
N ASN A 158 16.34 -7.44 11.05
CA ASN A 158 16.71 -7.22 12.46
C ASN A 158 15.49 -7.11 13.40
N GLN A 159 14.27 -6.93 12.86
CA GLN A 159 13.02 -6.90 13.64
C GLN A 159 12.35 -8.26 13.81
N ARG A 160 12.90 -9.35 13.25
CA ARG A 160 12.25 -10.68 13.28
C ARG A 160 11.81 -11.14 14.67
N ASP A 161 12.56 -10.76 15.72
CA ASP A 161 12.33 -11.16 17.11
C ASP A 161 12.07 -9.97 18.04
N SER A 162 11.97 -8.73 17.51
CA SER A 162 11.86 -7.51 18.34
C SER A 162 10.42 -7.17 18.77
N GLY A 163 9.43 -7.89 18.24
CA GLY A 163 8.01 -7.62 18.42
C GLY A 163 7.43 -6.61 17.41
N ILE A 164 8.26 -5.83 16.72
CA ILE A 164 7.86 -4.82 15.73
C ILE A 164 7.40 -5.51 14.44
N LYS A 165 6.18 -5.19 13.96
CA LYS A 165 5.63 -5.75 12.72
C LYS A 165 6.12 -4.98 11.51
N CYS A 166 6.57 -5.66 10.47
CA CYS A 166 7.17 -5.00 9.32
C CYS A 166 6.20 -4.91 8.13
N VAL A 167 6.28 -3.83 7.36
CA VAL A 167 5.58 -3.64 6.09
C VAL A 167 6.60 -3.15 5.07
N TYR A 168 6.76 -3.86 3.96
CA TYR A 168 7.60 -3.46 2.84
C TYR A 168 6.72 -3.16 1.62
N VAL A 169 6.72 -1.91 1.17
CA VAL A 169 5.92 -1.44 0.04
C VAL A 169 6.84 -1.21 -1.16
N ALA A 170 6.75 -2.06 -2.17
CA ALA A 170 7.51 -1.94 -3.41
C ALA A 170 6.69 -1.17 -4.47
N ILE A 171 7.19 -0.03 -4.90
CA ILE A 171 6.50 0.93 -5.79
C ILE A 171 7.30 1.08 -7.08
N GLY A 172 6.68 0.73 -8.20
CA GLY A 172 7.26 0.80 -9.54
C GLY A 172 8.57 0.01 -9.67
N GLN A 173 8.76 -1.03 -8.85
CA GLN A 173 9.92 -1.91 -8.91
C GLN A 173 9.72 -3.02 -9.96
N LYS A 174 10.83 -3.58 -10.44
CA LYS A 174 10.77 -4.77 -11.30
C LYS A 174 10.30 -5.97 -10.48
N ALA A 175 9.38 -6.76 -11.02
CA ALA A 175 8.88 -7.97 -10.37
C ALA A 175 10.01 -8.91 -9.91
N SER A 176 11.06 -9.08 -10.72
CA SER A 176 12.22 -9.90 -10.37
C SER A 176 13.02 -9.37 -9.17
N THR A 177 13.11 -8.05 -8.99
CA THR A 177 13.74 -7.45 -7.81
C THR A 177 12.92 -7.78 -6.57
N ILE A 178 11.60 -7.61 -6.64
CA ILE A 178 10.67 -7.87 -5.54
C ILE A 178 10.72 -9.35 -5.14
N SER A 179 10.68 -10.28 -6.09
CA SER A 179 10.81 -11.72 -5.80
C SER A 179 12.11 -12.05 -5.08
N ASN A 180 13.22 -11.41 -5.44
CA ASN A 180 14.49 -11.59 -4.73
C ASN A 180 14.45 -11.03 -3.30
N VAL A 181 13.76 -9.90 -3.06
CA VAL A 181 13.56 -9.34 -1.72
C VAL A 181 12.74 -10.29 -0.86
N VAL A 182 11.60 -10.77 -1.37
CA VAL A 182 10.74 -11.74 -0.65
C VAL A 182 11.51 -13.00 -0.31
N ARG A 183 12.27 -13.54 -1.27
CA ARG A 183 13.12 -14.72 -1.03
C ARG A 183 14.15 -14.48 0.07
N LYS A 184 14.83 -13.33 0.07
CA LYS A 184 15.79 -12.99 1.14
C LYS A 184 15.13 -12.85 2.51
N LEU A 185 13.95 -12.23 2.57
CA LEU A 185 13.17 -12.13 3.82
C LEU A 185 12.78 -13.52 4.33
N GLU A 186 12.42 -14.45 3.46
CA GLU A 186 12.11 -15.84 3.81
C GLU A 186 13.35 -16.61 4.27
N GLU A 187 14.46 -16.52 3.52
CA GLU A 187 15.76 -17.14 3.85
C GLU A 187 16.26 -16.74 5.25
N HIS A 188 16.01 -15.49 5.67
CA HIS A 188 16.43 -14.97 6.98
C HIS A 188 15.34 -15.07 8.07
N GLY A 189 14.20 -15.71 7.77
CA GLY A 189 13.11 -15.92 8.72
C GLY A 189 12.32 -14.66 9.10
N ALA A 190 12.44 -13.58 8.33
CA ALA A 190 11.78 -12.29 8.58
C ALA A 190 10.43 -12.17 7.86
N LEU A 191 10.17 -12.98 6.83
CA LEU A 191 8.94 -12.89 6.04
C LEU A 191 7.69 -13.12 6.91
N SER A 192 7.71 -14.08 7.83
CA SER A 192 6.58 -14.38 8.73
C SER A 192 6.13 -13.19 9.59
N ASN A 193 6.97 -12.18 9.76
CA ASN A 193 6.70 -10.96 10.51
C ASN A 193 6.55 -9.72 9.59
N THR A 194 6.49 -9.92 8.27
CA THR A 194 6.48 -8.84 7.28
C THR A 194 5.30 -8.97 6.31
N ILE A 195 4.57 -7.88 6.10
CA ILE A 195 3.61 -7.74 4.99
C ILE A 195 4.36 -7.16 3.80
N VAL A 196 4.21 -7.74 2.61
CA VAL A 196 4.82 -7.20 1.38
C VAL A 196 3.72 -6.70 0.45
N VAL A 197 3.65 -5.38 0.29
CA VAL A 197 2.74 -4.72 -0.66
C VAL A 197 3.49 -4.42 -1.95
N VAL A 198 2.90 -4.80 -3.08
CA VAL A 198 3.56 -4.70 -4.38
C VAL A 198 2.71 -3.95 -5.38
N ALA A 199 3.29 -2.91 -5.98
CA ALA A 199 2.85 -2.29 -7.21
C ALA A 199 4.02 -2.26 -8.21
N THR A 200 4.00 -3.17 -9.17
CA THR A 200 5.12 -3.32 -10.13
C THR A 200 5.19 -2.16 -11.13
N ALA A 201 6.34 -1.98 -11.78
CA ALA A 201 6.52 -0.96 -12.83
C ALA A 201 5.56 -1.10 -14.03
N SER A 202 5.00 -2.30 -14.24
CA SER A 202 4.03 -2.60 -15.31
C SER A 202 2.58 -2.33 -14.92
N GLU A 203 2.30 -2.08 -13.65
CA GLU A 203 0.94 -1.77 -13.18
C GLU A 203 0.57 -0.32 -13.44
N SER A 204 -0.73 -0.04 -13.44
CA SER A 204 -1.27 1.30 -13.64
C SER A 204 -0.67 2.31 -12.67
N ALA A 205 -0.48 3.55 -13.11
CA ALA A 205 0.01 4.64 -12.26
C ALA A 205 -0.83 4.82 -10.98
N ALA A 206 -2.15 4.59 -11.05
CA ALA A 206 -3.04 4.62 -9.89
C ALA A 206 -2.65 3.62 -8.80
N LEU A 207 -2.37 2.36 -9.18
CA LEU A 207 -1.94 1.33 -8.23
C LEU A 207 -0.58 1.65 -7.61
N GLN A 208 0.34 2.25 -8.37
CA GLN A 208 1.64 2.69 -7.85
C GLN A 208 1.47 3.85 -6.85
N TYR A 209 0.65 4.84 -7.20
CA TYR A 209 0.34 5.99 -6.33
C TYR A 209 -0.31 5.57 -4.99
N LEU A 210 -1.16 4.55 -5.01
CA LEU A 210 -1.94 4.15 -3.84
C LEU A 210 -1.25 3.10 -2.96
N ALA A 211 -0.21 2.44 -3.46
CA ALA A 211 0.54 1.42 -2.72
C ALA A 211 1.09 1.91 -1.36
N PRO A 212 1.67 3.12 -1.24
CA PRO A 212 2.08 3.65 0.06
C PRO A 212 0.92 3.76 1.06
N TYR A 213 -0.23 4.26 0.62
CA TYR A 213 -1.40 4.44 1.48
C TYR A 213 -2.00 3.10 1.92
N ALA A 214 -2.06 2.13 1.00
CA ALA A 214 -2.48 0.76 1.33
C ALA A 214 -1.55 0.12 2.38
N GLY A 215 -0.22 0.22 2.18
CA GLY A 215 0.75 -0.25 3.17
C GLY A 215 0.65 0.47 4.51
N CYS A 216 0.41 1.79 4.48
CA CYS A 216 0.21 2.60 5.67
C CYS A 216 -0.99 2.09 6.47
N ALA A 217 -2.17 1.92 5.84
CA ALA A 217 -3.37 1.40 6.50
C ALA A 217 -3.13 0.02 7.14
N MET A 218 -2.36 -0.86 6.49
CA MET A 218 -1.96 -2.16 7.05
C MET A 218 -1.05 -2.03 8.27
N GLY A 219 -0.18 -1.02 8.31
CA GLY A 219 0.66 -0.70 9.47
C GLY A 219 -0.12 -0.04 10.62
N GLU A 220 -1.06 0.87 10.29
CA GLU A 220 -1.90 1.57 11.27
C GLU A 220 -2.76 0.62 12.09
N TYR A 221 -3.19 -0.50 11.49
CA TYR A 221 -3.88 -1.58 12.21
C TYR A 221 -3.15 -2.01 13.50
N PHE A 222 -1.82 -2.12 13.46
CA PHE A 222 -1.00 -2.51 14.60
C PHE A 222 -0.81 -1.33 15.57
N ARG A 223 -0.51 -0.13 15.04
CA ARG A 223 -0.37 1.11 15.84
C ARG A 223 -1.59 1.33 16.73
N ASP A 224 -2.79 1.25 16.17
CA ASP A 224 -4.04 1.56 16.86
C ASP A 224 -4.43 0.49 17.90
N ARG A 225 -3.71 -0.64 17.94
CA ARG A 225 -3.86 -1.72 18.92
C ARG A 225 -2.76 -1.70 19.99
N GLY A 226 -1.95 -0.63 20.04
CA GLY A 226 -0.83 -0.52 20.97
C GLY A 226 0.34 -1.43 20.63
N GLU A 227 0.43 -1.89 19.38
CA GLU A 227 1.59 -2.62 18.86
C GLU A 227 2.48 -1.70 18.03
N ASP A 228 3.73 -2.10 17.85
CA ASP A 228 4.70 -1.38 17.05
C ASP A 228 4.77 -1.90 15.62
N ALA A 229 4.85 -0.99 14.66
CA ALA A 229 5.07 -1.32 13.26
C ALA A 229 6.21 -0.49 12.64
N LEU A 230 6.95 -1.12 11.72
CA LEU A 230 7.95 -0.51 10.86
C LEU A 230 7.46 -0.62 9.40
N ILE A 231 7.33 0.50 8.70
CA ILE A 231 6.98 0.52 7.29
C ILE A 231 8.11 1.12 6.45
N VAL A 232 8.39 0.49 5.30
CA VAL A 232 9.38 0.91 4.31
C VAL A 232 8.70 1.13 2.98
N TYR A 233 8.94 2.29 2.36
CA TYR A 233 8.46 2.63 1.01
C TYR A 233 9.63 2.63 0.01
N ASP A 234 9.61 1.73 -0.98
CA ASP A 234 10.68 1.54 -1.98
C ASP A 234 10.12 1.61 -3.42
N ASP A 235 10.00 2.78 -4.04
CA ASP A 235 10.44 4.09 -3.55
C ASP A 235 9.35 5.17 -3.75
N LEU A 236 9.46 6.27 -2.99
CA LEU A 236 8.51 7.39 -3.05
C LEU A 236 8.82 8.40 -4.18
N SER A 237 9.87 8.16 -4.96
CA SER A 237 10.25 9.04 -6.08
C SER A 237 9.56 8.64 -7.39
N LYS A 238 9.12 7.39 -7.51
CA LYS A 238 8.27 6.89 -8.59
C LYS A 238 6.81 7.21 -8.35
#